data_AF-A0A2E5XS86-F1
#
_entry.id   AF-A0A2E5XS86-F1
#
_cell.length_a   1.000
_cell.length_b   1.000
_cell.length_c   1.000
_cell.angle_alpha   90.00
_cell.angle_beta   90.00
_cell.angle_gamma   90.00
#
_symmetry.space_group_name_H-M   'P 1'
#
loop_
_entity.id
_entity.type
_entity.pdbx_description
1 polymer ?
#
loop_
_entity_poly.entity_id
_entity_poly.type
_entity_poly.pdbx_seq_one_letter_code
_entity_poly.pdbx_strand_id
1 'polypeptide(L)'
;MLDKKIKTVQESISYIQEARNNETKSSAGDKYETSRVMMQAELDKQSLLLQQFLQQKNVFLKIQRSKPSEKIDFGSWVETNQGNYLIAVGIGKVKEGFVISLASPLGKALKGLRIGDKTSLQNKEYRITTIK
;
A
#
# COMPACT_ATOMS: atom_id res chain seq x y z
N MET A 1 -7.70 -12.24 -3.09
CA MET A 1 -6.64 -12.49 -2.07
C MET A 1 -6.45 -11.32 -1.09
N LEU A 2 -6.42 -10.06 -1.54
CA LEU A 2 -6.24 -8.89 -0.66
C LEU A 2 -7.43 -8.67 0.31
N ASP A 3 -8.67 -8.84 -0.15
CA ASP A 3 -9.86 -8.75 0.71
C ASP A 3 -9.88 -9.79 1.84
N LYS A 4 -9.37 -11.00 1.56
CA LYS A 4 -9.24 -12.05 2.57
C LYS A 4 -8.25 -11.64 3.67
N LYS A 5 -7.13 -11.00 3.30
CA LYS A 5 -6.16 -10.46 4.27
C LYS A 5 -6.75 -9.34 5.12
N ILE A 6 -7.47 -8.40 4.50
CA ILE A 6 -8.17 -7.31 5.20
C ILE A 6 -9.16 -7.91 6.22
N LYS A 7 -9.96 -8.88 5.79
CA LYS A 7 -10.96 -9.54 6.64
C LYS A 7 -10.31 -10.23 7.84
N THR A 8 -9.22 -10.98 7.63
CA THR A 8 -8.49 -11.64 8.72
C THR A 8 -7.91 -10.66 9.73
N VAL A 9 -7.37 -9.51 9.28
CA VAL A 9 -6.88 -8.48 10.21
C VAL A 9 -8.02 -7.83 10.98
N GLN A 10 -9.17 -7.57 10.34
CA GLN A 10 -10.36 -7.04 11.01
C GLN A 10 -10.90 -8.01 12.07
N GLU A 11 -10.96 -9.31 11.75
CA GLU A 11 -11.34 -10.37 12.70
C GLU A 11 -10.37 -10.41 13.90
N SER A 12 -9.06 -10.28 13.66
CA SER A 12 -8.05 -10.22 14.72
C SER A 12 -8.19 -8.99 15.62
N ILE A 13 -8.47 -7.81 15.04
CA ILE A 13 -8.73 -6.58 15.82
C ILE A 13 -9.97 -6.75 16.69
N SER A 14 -11.07 -7.30 16.14
CA SER A 14 -12.31 -7.55 16.88
C SER A 14 -12.06 -8.48 18.07
N TYR A 15 -11.31 -9.56 17.85
CA TYR A 15 -10.94 -10.51 18.90
C TYR A 15 -10.14 -9.85 20.03
N ILE A 16 -9.14 -9.03 19.71
CA ILE A 16 -8.33 -8.33 20.73
C ILE A 16 -9.17 -7.31 21.50
N GLN A 17 -10.09 -6.61 20.83
CA GLN A 17 -11.01 -5.67 21.48
C GLN A 17 -11.97 -6.39 22.43
N GLU A 18 -12.53 -7.53 22.01
CA GLU A 18 -13.40 -8.36 22.85
C GLU A 18 -12.64 -8.93 24.05
N ALA A 19 -11.42 -9.43 23.86
CA ALA A 19 -10.56 -9.92 24.95
C ALA A 19 -10.26 -8.80 25.96
N ARG A 20 -9.88 -7.62 25.49
CA ARG A 20 -9.64 -6.43 26.35
C ARG A 20 -10.89 -6.07 27.15
N ASN A 21 -12.06 -6.05 26.51
CA ASN A 21 -13.31 -5.67 27.16
C ASN A 21 -13.79 -6.74 28.16
N ASN A 22 -13.59 -8.03 27.86
CA ASN A 22 -13.93 -9.14 28.77
C ASN A 22 -12.98 -9.21 29.97
N GLU A 23 -11.68 -8.94 29.79
CA GLU A 23 -10.75 -8.81 30.91
C GLU A 23 -11.10 -7.66 31.84
N THR A 24 -11.65 -6.56 31.30
CA THR A 24 -12.07 -5.39 32.09
C THR A 24 -13.26 -5.70 33.02
N LYS A 25 -14.07 -6.74 32.70
CA LYS A 25 -15.29 -7.08 33.45
C LYS A 25 -15.05 -8.07 34.60
N SER A 26 -13.89 -8.74 34.64
CA SER A 26 -13.64 -9.89 35.52
C SER A 26 -12.60 -9.67 36.62
N SER A 27 -12.10 -8.45 36.90
CA SER A 27 -11.04 -8.33 37.90
C SER A 27 -10.85 -6.98 38.59
N ALA A 28 -10.64 -7.06 39.90
CA ALA A 28 -10.32 -5.98 40.81
C ALA A 28 -8.84 -6.09 41.25
N GLY A 29 -7.98 -5.12 40.88
CA GLY A 29 -6.69 -4.85 41.55
C GLY A 29 -5.42 -4.78 40.67
N ASP A 30 -4.57 -3.79 40.96
CA ASP A 30 -3.24 -3.32 40.46
C ASP A 30 -2.34 -4.11 39.48
N LYS A 31 -2.61 -5.36 39.11
CA LYS A 31 -1.77 -6.13 38.17
C LYS A 31 -2.05 -5.89 36.67
N TYR A 32 -3.01 -5.00 36.34
CA TYR A 32 -3.63 -4.90 35.01
C TYR A 32 -3.03 -3.87 34.04
N GLU A 33 -2.16 -2.97 34.50
CA GLU A 33 -1.62 -1.94 33.61
C GLU A 33 -0.79 -2.56 32.48
N THR A 34 0.03 -3.59 32.77
CA THR A 34 0.89 -4.21 31.76
C THR A 34 0.11 -4.98 30.70
N SER A 35 -0.92 -5.77 31.08
CA SER A 35 -1.71 -6.56 30.12
C SER A 35 -2.55 -5.67 29.19
N ARG A 36 -3.14 -4.57 29.72
CA ARG A 36 -3.85 -3.59 28.89
C ARG A 36 -2.91 -2.85 27.95
N VAL A 37 -1.71 -2.48 28.40
CA VAL A 37 -0.70 -1.83 27.56
C VAL A 37 -0.23 -2.77 26.45
N MET A 38 -0.02 -4.06 26.74
CA MET A 38 0.34 -5.05 25.70
C MET A 38 -0.78 -5.26 24.67
N MET A 39 -2.04 -5.37 25.10
CA MET A 39 -3.18 -5.50 24.18
C MET A 39 -3.38 -4.25 23.33
N GLN A 40 -3.18 -3.06 23.90
CA GLN A 40 -3.25 -1.81 23.14
C GLN A 40 -2.13 -1.71 22.10
N ALA A 41 -0.90 -2.11 22.45
CA ALA A 41 0.20 -2.17 21.51
C ALA A 41 -0.06 -3.15 20.35
N GLU A 42 -0.66 -4.31 20.63
CA GLU A 42 -1.04 -5.25 19.58
C GLU A 42 -2.19 -4.70 18.70
N LEU A 43 -3.18 -4.01 19.28
CA LEU A 43 -4.21 -3.31 18.51
C LEU A 43 -3.62 -2.25 17.58
N ASP A 44 -2.67 -1.47 18.05
CA ASP A 44 -2.04 -0.41 17.26
C ASP A 44 -1.27 -1.02 16.08
N LYS A 45 -0.56 -2.13 16.31
CA LYS A 45 0.15 -2.88 15.27
C LYS A 45 -0.80 -3.46 14.21
N GLN A 46 -1.89 -4.09 14.64
CA GLN A 46 -2.88 -4.63 13.70
C GLN A 46 -3.61 -3.52 12.93
N SER A 47 -3.87 -2.38 13.57
CA SER A 47 -4.48 -1.21 12.94
C SER A 47 -3.57 -0.62 11.85
N LEU A 48 -2.26 -0.57 12.10
CA LEU A 48 -1.28 -0.14 11.11
C LEU A 48 -1.28 -1.07 9.88
N LEU A 49 -1.29 -2.38 10.10
CA LEU A 49 -1.38 -3.37 9.02
C LEU A 49 -2.68 -3.25 8.23
N LEU A 50 -3.82 -3.03 8.91
CA LEU A 50 -5.10 -2.80 8.25
C LEU A 50 -5.06 -1.56 7.38
N GLN A 51 -4.51 -0.44 7.89
CA GLN A 51 -4.36 0.79 7.13
C GLN A 51 -3.52 0.58 5.86
N GLN A 52 -2.41 -0.17 5.96
CA GLN A 52 -1.58 -0.51 4.81
C GLN A 52 -2.38 -1.31 3.76
N PHE A 53 -3.13 -2.33 4.16
CA PHE A 53 -3.92 -3.12 3.21
C PHE A 53 -5.07 -2.33 2.58
N LEU A 54 -5.71 -1.43 3.33
CA LEU A 54 -6.74 -0.53 2.79
C LEU A 54 -6.16 0.47 1.79
N GLN A 55 -4.96 1.01 2.06
CA GLN A 55 -4.26 1.86 1.09
C GLN A 55 -3.92 1.10 -0.19
N GLN A 56 -3.42 -0.13 -0.09
CA GLN A 56 -3.15 -1.00 -1.23
C GLN A 56 -4.41 -1.27 -2.05
N LYS A 57 -5.54 -1.56 -1.39
CA LYS A 57 -6.82 -1.80 -2.06
C LYS A 57 -7.32 -0.56 -2.79
N ASN A 58 -7.22 0.62 -2.17
CA ASN A 58 -7.61 1.88 -2.80
C ASN A 58 -6.77 2.21 -4.03
N VAL A 59 -5.46 1.96 -3.97
CA VAL A 59 -4.56 2.08 -5.14
C VAL A 59 -5.03 1.15 -6.26
N PHE A 60 -5.22 -0.13 -5.96
CA PHE A 60 -5.68 -1.12 -6.94
C PHE A 60 -7.01 -0.73 -7.61
N LEU A 61 -7.99 -0.26 -6.83
CA LEU A 61 -9.27 0.20 -7.35
C LEU A 61 -9.16 1.45 -8.22
N LYS A 62 -8.24 2.37 -7.91
CA LYS A 62 -7.98 3.54 -8.76
C LYS A 62 -7.38 3.15 -10.10
N ILE A 63 -6.50 2.14 -10.12
CA ILE A 63 -5.86 1.63 -11.35
C ILE A 63 -6.86 0.88 -12.22
N GLN A 64 -7.75 0.08 -11.64
CA GLN A 64 -8.83 -0.54 -12.42
C GLN A 64 -9.80 0.47 -13.04
N ARG A 65 -9.87 1.69 -12.48
CA ARG A 65 -10.79 2.74 -12.93
C ARG A 65 -10.12 3.82 -13.78
N SER A 66 -8.79 3.86 -13.89
CA SER A 66 -8.12 4.82 -14.75
C SER A 66 -8.36 4.45 -16.21
N LYS A 67 -8.92 5.39 -16.96
CA LYS A 67 -8.99 5.28 -18.42
C LYS A 67 -7.55 5.27 -18.96
N PRO A 68 -7.28 4.56 -20.07
CA PRO A 68 -5.99 4.63 -20.73
C PRO A 68 -5.65 6.10 -21.01
N SER A 69 -4.56 6.56 -20.42
CA SER A 69 -4.04 7.92 -20.58
C SER A 69 -2.90 7.88 -21.59
N GLU A 70 -2.85 8.84 -22.50
CA GLU A 70 -1.71 9.00 -23.41
C GLU A 70 -0.41 9.33 -22.67
N LYS A 71 -0.53 9.91 -21.48
CA LYS A 71 0.60 10.37 -20.65
C LYS A 71 0.62 9.63 -19.33
N ILE A 72 1.82 9.39 -18.81
CA ILE A 72 2.03 8.81 -17.49
C ILE A 72 1.52 9.79 -16.40
N ASP A 73 0.54 9.35 -15.62
CA ASP A 73 0.03 10.08 -14.46
C ASP A 73 -0.35 9.10 -13.32
N PHE A 74 -0.90 9.61 -12.23
CA PHE A 74 -1.35 8.79 -11.10
C PHE A 74 -2.39 7.75 -11.55
N GLY A 75 -2.11 6.49 -11.24
CA GLY A 75 -2.93 5.33 -11.65
C GLY A 75 -2.39 4.62 -12.89
N SER A 76 -1.48 5.23 -13.66
CA SER A 76 -0.93 4.61 -14.86
C SER A 76 -0.03 3.41 -14.53
N TRP A 77 -0.22 2.34 -15.28
CA TRP A 77 0.72 1.23 -15.37
C TRP A 77 1.67 1.46 -16.53
N VAL A 78 2.96 1.57 -16.22
CA VAL A 78 4.03 1.94 -17.15
C VAL A 78 4.95 0.75 -17.32
N GLU A 79 5.09 0.28 -18.54
CA GLU A 79 6.09 -0.73 -18.90
C GLU A 79 7.28 -0.01 -19.53
N THR A 80 8.48 -0.37 -19.09
CA THR A 80 9.74 0.18 -19.61
C THR A 80 10.73 -0.93 -19.88
N ASN A 81 11.81 -0.63 -20.61
CA ASN A 81 12.94 -1.53 -20.79
C ASN A 81 13.64 -1.97 -19.49
N GLN A 82 13.48 -1.22 -18.38
CA GLN A 82 14.08 -1.54 -17.08
C GLN A 82 13.13 -2.30 -16.14
N GLY A 83 11.84 -2.39 -16.50
CA GLY A 83 10.82 -3.05 -15.69
C GLY A 83 9.47 -2.35 -15.73
N ASN A 84 8.54 -2.88 -14.93
CA ASN A 84 7.17 -2.40 -14.84
C ASN A 84 6.98 -1.55 -13.60
N TYR A 85 6.31 -0.42 -13.78
CA TYR A 85 6.10 0.58 -12.75
C TYR A 85 4.65 1.00 -12.70
N LEU A 86 4.09 0.93 -11.50
CA LEU A 86 2.78 1.44 -11.22
C LEU A 86 2.89 2.76 -10.50
N ILE A 87 2.34 3.82 -11.11
CA ILE A 87 2.39 5.16 -10.54
C ILE A 87 1.25 5.31 -9.52
N ALA A 88 1.54 5.15 -8.23
CA ALA A 88 0.53 5.24 -7.19
C ALA A 88 1.13 5.67 -5.83
N VAL A 89 0.46 5.34 -4.72
CA VAL A 89 1.09 5.51 -3.39
C VAL A 89 2.23 4.50 -3.31
N GLY A 90 3.47 4.98 -3.17
CA GLY A 90 4.67 4.15 -3.28
C GLY A 90 4.74 3.10 -2.17
N ILE A 91 4.30 1.88 -2.47
CA ILE A 91 4.32 0.73 -1.54
C ILE A 91 5.50 -0.22 -1.82
N GLY A 92 6.34 0.08 -2.82
CA GLY A 92 7.55 -0.70 -3.12
C GLY A 92 7.31 -1.87 -4.08
N LYS A 93 8.08 -2.94 -3.93
CA LYS A 93 8.08 -4.08 -4.88
C LYS A 93 6.82 -4.93 -4.72
N VAL A 94 6.15 -5.22 -5.83
CA VAL A 94 5.03 -6.14 -5.94
C VAL A 94 5.38 -7.27 -6.91
N LYS A 95 4.54 -8.32 -6.98
CA LYS A 95 4.82 -9.51 -7.79
C LYS A 95 4.97 -9.18 -9.29
N GLU A 96 4.28 -8.13 -9.76
CA GLU A 96 4.21 -7.74 -11.18
C GLU A 96 5.11 -6.54 -11.55
N GLY A 97 5.82 -5.95 -10.58
CA GLY A 97 6.63 -4.75 -10.80
C GLY A 97 6.92 -3.94 -9.53
N PHE A 98 7.11 -2.64 -9.69
CA PHE A 98 7.31 -1.71 -8.57
C PHE A 98 6.19 -0.68 -8.52
N VAL A 99 5.69 -0.39 -7.33
CA VAL A 99 4.73 0.69 -7.10
C VAL A 99 5.48 1.90 -6.57
N ILE A 100 5.52 2.95 -7.38
CA ILE A 100 6.28 4.18 -7.10
C ILE A 100 5.32 5.36 -7.07
N SER A 101 5.65 6.37 -6.25
CA SER A 101 4.88 7.61 -6.21
C SER A 101 5.42 8.63 -7.20
N LEU A 102 4.54 9.53 -7.66
CA LEU A 102 4.94 10.72 -8.43
C LEU A 102 5.90 11.64 -7.64
N ALA A 103 6.00 11.48 -6.32
CA ALA A 103 6.95 12.22 -5.49
C ALA A 103 8.36 11.60 -5.50
N SER A 104 8.49 10.32 -5.88
CA SER A 104 9.79 9.65 -5.98
C SER A 104 10.63 10.20 -7.14
N PRO A 105 11.98 10.12 -7.09
CA PRO A 105 12.84 10.61 -8.18
C PRO A 105 12.47 10.02 -9.55
N LEU A 106 12.20 8.71 -9.59
CA LEU A 106 11.76 8.03 -10.81
C LEU A 106 10.35 8.45 -11.24
N GLY A 107 9.41 8.55 -10.29
CA GLY A 107 8.05 8.99 -10.60
C GLY A 107 8.00 10.43 -11.15
N LYS A 108 8.85 11.33 -10.64
CA LYS A 108 9.01 12.69 -11.18
C LYS A 108 9.56 12.67 -12.60
N ALA A 109 10.56 11.82 -12.87
CA ALA A 109 11.18 11.69 -14.18
C ALA A 109 10.23 11.08 -15.23
N LEU A 110 9.32 10.20 -14.81
CA LEU A 110 8.35 9.54 -15.69
C LEU A 110 7.08 10.36 -15.93
N LYS A 111 6.74 11.28 -15.02
CA LYS A 111 5.49 12.05 -15.08
C LYS A 111 5.35 12.80 -16.40
N GLY A 112 4.23 12.59 -17.09
CA GLY A 112 3.89 13.30 -18.32
C GLY A 112 4.53 12.75 -19.60
N LEU A 113 5.42 11.76 -19.51
CA LEU A 113 5.97 11.07 -20.68
C LEU A 113 4.90 10.22 -21.39
N ARG A 114 5.14 9.95 -22.66
CA ARG A 114 4.29 9.14 -23.54
C ARG A 114 5.00 7.87 -23.99
N ILE A 115 4.26 6.96 -24.61
CA ILE A 115 4.83 5.78 -25.26
C ILE A 115 5.86 6.23 -26.31
N GLY A 116 7.05 5.64 -26.28
CA GLY A 116 8.18 5.99 -27.15
C GLY A 116 9.15 7.00 -26.56
N ASP A 117 8.75 7.76 -25.54
CA ASP A 117 9.64 8.69 -24.84
C ASP A 117 10.70 7.93 -24.03
N LYS A 118 11.77 8.65 -23.70
CA LYS A 118 12.87 8.15 -22.87
C LYS A 118 13.29 9.18 -21.84
N THR A 119 13.71 8.68 -20.68
CA THR A 119 14.27 9.48 -19.60
C THR A 119 15.46 8.77 -18.99
N SER A 120 16.38 9.51 -18.38
CA SER A 120 17.54 8.93 -17.71
C SER A 120 17.56 9.31 -16.23
N LEU A 121 17.84 8.32 -15.39
CA LEU A 121 17.97 8.51 -13.94
C LEU A 121 19.12 7.66 -13.42
N GLN A 122 20.07 8.27 -12.72
CA GLN A 122 21.22 7.56 -12.10
C GLN A 122 21.95 6.64 -13.11
N ASN A 123 22.28 7.15 -14.30
CA ASN A 123 22.91 6.42 -15.40
C ASN A 123 22.09 5.25 -15.99
N LYS A 124 20.81 5.12 -15.66
CA LYS A 124 19.89 4.15 -16.31
C LYS A 124 18.95 4.88 -17.27
N GLU A 125 18.83 4.38 -18.48
CA GLU A 125 17.86 4.87 -19.46
C GLU A 125 16.56 4.07 -19.38
N TYR A 126 15.45 4.77 -19.18
CA TYR A 126 14.09 4.26 -19.13
C TYR A 126 13.37 4.67 -20.41
N ARG A 127 13.06 3.69 -21.25
CA ARG A 127 12.27 3.86 -22.46
C ARG A 127 10.86 3.34 -22.24
N ILE A 128 9.86 4.17 -22.48
CA ILE A 128 8.46 3.83 -22.24
C ILE A 128 7.94 3.00 -23.41
N THR A 129 7.57 1.75 -23.15
CA THR A 129 7.03 0.84 -24.16
C THR A 129 5.52 0.84 -24.16
N THR A 130 4.91 0.93 -22.98
CA THR A 130 3.46 0.83 -22.83
C THR A 130 2.99 1.69 -21.67
N ILE A 131 1.82 2.32 -21.82
CA ILE A 131 1.07 3.00 -20.77
C ILE A 131 -0.34 2.41 -20.78
N LYS A 132 -0.82 1.92 -19.63
CA LYS A 132 -2.17 1.40 -19.42
C LYS A 132 -2.86 2.14 -18.30
#